data_AF-A0A953P198-F1
#
_entry.id   AF-A0A953P198-F1
#
_cell.length_a   1.000
_cell.length_b   1.000
_cell.length_c   1.000
_cell.angle_alpha   90.00
_cell.angle_beta   90.00
_cell.angle_gamma   90.00
#
_symmetry.space_group_name_H-M   'P 1'
#
loop_
_entity.id
_entity.type
_entity.pdbx_description
1 polymer ?
#
loop_
_entity_poly.entity_id
_entity_poly.type
_entity_poly.pdbx_seq_one_letter_code
_entity_poly.pdbx_strand_id
1 'polypeptide(L)'
;MISGSNNLFFGAGAAPAQFTTSLNADPLVANLAVLNFHLTATSPAKDAGVNTGITHDFDGNPRPAGAAFDIGAFELVSTAPRPNPPTSVHLVVH
;
A
#
# COMPACT_ATOMS: atom_id res chain seq x y z
N MET A 1 8.70 0.32 -27.04
CA MET A 1 9.46 0.72 -25.84
C MET A 1 8.49 0.73 -24.68
N ILE A 2 8.87 0.16 -23.53
CA ILE A 2 8.03 0.22 -22.32
C ILE A 2 8.37 1.51 -21.59
N SER A 3 7.36 2.33 -21.30
CA SER A 3 7.47 3.57 -20.51
C SER A 3 6.41 3.59 -19.41
N GLY A 4 6.59 4.48 -18.42
CA GLY A 4 5.66 4.66 -17.32
C GLY A 4 6.18 5.69 -16.31
N SER A 5 5.43 5.92 -15.24
CA SER A 5 5.79 6.88 -14.20
C SER A 5 5.37 6.39 -12.81
N ASN A 6 5.82 7.07 -11.74
CA ASN A 6 5.37 6.82 -10.36
C ASN A 6 5.53 5.37 -9.89
N ASN A 7 6.62 4.72 -10.29
CA ASN A 7 6.99 3.40 -9.79
C ASN A 7 7.85 3.53 -8.54
N LEU A 8 7.92 2.46 -7.73
CA LEU A 8 8.92 2.33 -6.68
C LEU A 8 9.78 1.11 -6.98
N PHE A 9 11.07 1.35 -7.20
CA PHE A 9 12.08 0.33 -7.41
C PHE A 9 12.85 0.08 -6.12
N PHE A 10 13.15 -1.18 -5.82
CA PHE A 10 13.87 -1.57 -4.62
C PHE A 10 14.80 -2.76 -4.89
N GLY A 11 15.97 -2.77 -4.24
CA GLY A 11 16.88 -3.93 -4.20
C GLY A 11 17.69 -4.22 -5.48
N ALA A 12 17.49 -3.46 -6.56
CA ALA A 12 18.12 -3.73 -7.87
C ALA A 12 18.99 -2.58 -8.42
N GLY A 13 19.36 -1.60 -7.58
CA GLY A 13 20.15 -0.44 -8.01
C GLY A 13 19.28 0.73 -8.47
N ALA A 14 19.77 1.54 -9.42
CA ALA A 14 19.05 2.73 -9.87
C ALA A 14 17.74 2.38 -10.61
N ALA A 15 16.72 3.21 -10.45
CA ALA A 15 15.49 3.12 -11.23
C ALA A 15 15.79 3.19 -12.74
N PRO A 16 15.15 2.36 -13.60
CA PRO A 16 15.41 2.41 -15.04
C PRO A 16 15.02 3.77 -15.63
N ALA A 17 15.92 4.35 -16.43
CA ALA A 17 15.82 5.74 -16.91
C ALA A 17 14.60 6.02 -17.82
N GLN A 18 13.97 4.98 -18.36
CA GLN A 18 12.77 5.09 -19.19
C GLN A 18 11.48 5.36 -18.39
N PHE A 19 11.55 5.31 -17.04
CA PHE A 19 10.45 5.67 -16.16
C PHE A 19 10.69 7.04 -15.53
N THR A 20 9.65 7.87 -15.48
CA THR A 20 9.70 9.19 -14.86
C THR A 20 9.10 9.15 -13.45
N THR A 21 9.37 10.18 -12.63
CA THR A 21 8.81 10.36 -11.27
C THR A 21 8.82 9.12 -10.37
N SER A 22 9.77 8.22 -10.60
CA SER A 22 9.85 6.95 -9.88
C SER A 22 10.77 7.10 -8.68
N LEU A 23 10.44 6.39 -7.62
CA LEU A 23 11.22 6.31 -6.40
C LEU A 23 12.19 5.13 -6.48
N ASN A 24 13.35 5.29 -5.85
CA ASN A 24 14.30 4.20 -5.63
C ASN A 24 14.61 4.12 -4.14
N ALA A 25 13.81 3.34 -3.41
CA ALA A 25 13.82 3.30 -1.96
C ALA A 25 13.21 1.98 -1.44
N ASP A 26 13.48 1.65 -0.19
CA ASP A 26 12.79 0.56 0.51
C ASP A 26 11.30 0.92 0.65
N PRO A 27 10.36 0.07 0.21
CA PRO A 27 8.93 0.33 0.39
C PRO A 27 8.49 0.33 1.86
N LEU A 28 9.33 -0.13 2.80
CA LEU A 28 9.04 -0.19 4.23
C LEU A 28 7.67 -0.82 4.51
N VAL A 29 7.51 -2.07 4.08
CA VAL A 29 6.31 -2.85 4.37
C VAL A 29 6.38 -3.49 5.76
N ALA A 30 5.22 -3.85 6.31
CA ALA A 30 5.09 -4.30 7.69
C ALA A 30 5.91 -5.57 8.00
N ASN A 31 5.81 -6.62 7.17
CA ASN A 31 6.61 -7.83 7.36
C ASN A 31 6.69 -8.69 6.09
N LEU A 32 7.82 -8.61 5.38
CA LEU A 32 8.07 -9.42 4.17
C LEU A 32 8.14 -10.93 4.45
N ALA A 33 8.63 -11.36 5.60
CA ALA A 33 8.84 -12.78 5.91
C ALA A 33 7.54 -13.58 6.02
N VAL A 34 6.42 -12.89 6.30
CA VAL A 34 5.09 -13.49 6.35
C VAL A 34 4.17 -12.97 5.25
N LEU A 35 4.74 -12.36 4.19
CA LEU A 35 3.99 -11.80 3.05
C LEU A 35 2.99 -10.70 3.46
N ASN A 36 3.28 -9.98 4.53
CA ASN A 36 2.53 -8.79 4.90
C ASN A 36 3.14 -7.56 4.21
N PHE A 37 2.57 -7.24 3.05
CA PHE A 37 3.00 -6.14 2.18
C PHE A 37 2.31 -4.80 2.49
N HIS A 38 1.59 -4.68 3.61
CA HIS A 38 1.01 -3.41 4.03
C HIS A 38 2.12 -2.39 4.27
N LEU A 39 1.91 -1.15 3.85
CA LEU A 39 2.87 -0.07 4.06
C LEU A 39 2.94 0.29 5.55
N THR A 40 4.12 0.71 6.00
CA THR A 40 4.28 1.39 7.29
C THR A 40 4.01 2.89 7.14
N ALA A 41 3.75 3.59 8.26
CA ALA A 41 3.43 5.02 8.25
C ALA A 41 4.51 5.93 7.65
N THR A 42 5.76 5.47 7.64
CA THR A 42 6.93 6.19 7.10
C THR A 42 7.34 5.68 5.73
N SER A 43 6.54 4.83 5.09
CA SER A 43 6.83 4.30 3.77
C SER A 43 6.96 5.42 2.73
N PRO A 44 7.98 5.38 1.86
CA PRO A 44 8.07 6.31 0.73
C PRO A 44 7.01 6.03 -0.34
N ALA A 45 6.35 4.87 -0.31
CA ALA A 45 5.24 4.55 -1.21
C ALA A 45 3.96 5.31 -0.87
N LYS A 46 3.86 5.84 0.36
CA LYS A 46 2.71 6.61 0.84
C LYS A 46 2.54 7.89 0.04
N ASP A 47 1.32 8.13 -0.44
CA ASP A 47 0.88 9.30 -1.20
C ASP A 47 1.77 9.61 -2.44
N ALA A 48 2.48 8.62 -2.98
CA ALA A 48 3.45 8.80 -4.08
C ALA A 48 2.98 8.24 -5.43
N GLY A 49 1.84 7.57 -5.45
CA GLY A 49 1.23 6.93 -6.60
C GLY A 49 0.48 7.89 -7.51
N VAL A 50 -0.13 7.31 -8.53
CA VAL A 50 -0.98 8.02 -9.50
C VAL A 50 -2.27 7.22 -9.74
N ASN A 51 -3.33 7.90 -10.14
CA ASN A 51 -4.59 7.24 -10.50
C ASN A 51 -4.38 6.34 -11.73
N THR A 52 -4.65 5.05 -11.56
CA THR A 52 -4.58 4.04 -12.63
C THR A 52 -5.96 3.55 -13.09
N GLY A 53 -7.05 4.13 -12.56
CA GLY A 53 -8.43 3.72 -12.82
C GLY A 53 -8.92 2.59 -11.91
N ILE A 54 -8.08 2.10 -10.99
CA ILE A 54 -8.46 1.11 -9.98
C ILE A 54 -9.03 1.82 -8.75
N THR A 55 -10.22 1.40 -8.32
CA THR A 55 -10.99 2.10 -7.29
C THR A 55 -10.77 1.55 -5.88
N HIS A 56 -10.25 0.33 -5.74
CA HIS A 56 -10.02 -0.32 -4.44
C HIS A 56 -8.67 -1.05 -4.42
N ASP A 57 -8.06 -1.12 -3.25
CA ASP A 57 -6.84 -1.88 -3.02
C ASP A 57 -7.11 -3.37 -2.77
N PHE A 58 -6.07 -4.13 -2.43
CA PHE A 58 -6.17 -5.57 -2.20
C PHE A 58 -7.06 -5.95 -1.00
N ASP A 59 -7.18 -5.09 0.02
CA ASP A 59 -8.04 -5.31 1.18
C ASP A 59 -9.45 -4.72 1.00
N GLY A 60 -9.72 -4.11 -0.15
CA GLY A 60 -10.98 -3.45 -0.44
C GLY A 60 -11.08 -2.03 0.13
N ASN A 61 -9.98 -1.39 0.50
CA ASN A 61 -9.97 0.03 0.86
C ASN A 61 -10.11 0.91 -0.39
N PRO A 62 -10.81 2.06 -0.32
CA PRO A 62 -10.89 3.00 -1.43
C PRO A 62 -9.51 3.50 -1.87
N ARG A 63 -9.35 3.75 -3.17
CA ARG A 63 -8.17 4.40 -3.74
C ARG A 63 -8.51 5.78 -4.33
N PRO A 64 -7.86 6.87 -3.88
CA PRO A 64 -6.89 6.92 -2.78
C PRO A 64 -7.57 6.85 -1.40
N ALA A 65 -6.88 6.31 -0.40
CA ALA A 65 -7.31 6.38 1.00
C ALA A 65 -6.68 7.56 1.76
N GLY A 66 -5.60 8.12 1.22
CA GLY A 66 -4.84 9.25 1.78
C GLY A 66 -4.99 10.55 1.00
N ALA A 67 -3.93 11.37 1.01
CA ALA A 67 -3.86 12.60 0.25
C ALA A 67 -3.61 12.33 -1.25
N ALA A 68 -2.99 11.21 -1.58
CA ALA A 68 -2.86 10.68 -2.93
C ALA A 68 -2.92 9.14 -2.92
N PHE A 69 -2.76 8.54 -4.10
CA PHE A 69 -2.69 7.08 -4.22
C PHE A 69 -1.37 6.59 -3.63
N ASP A 70 -1.37 5.40 -3.04
CA ASP A 70 -0.14 4.73 -2.63
C ASP A 70 0.44 3.88 -3.76
N ILE A 71 1.77 3.83 -3.87
CA ILE A 71 2.44 2.93 -4.80
C ILE A 71 2.34 1.49 -4.27
N GLY A 72 1.83 0.59 -5.09
CA GLY A 72 1.73 -0.84 -4.77
C GLY A 72 0.29 -1.30 -4.59
N ALA A 73 0.11 -2.47 -3.97
CA ALA A 73 -1.18 -3.17 -3.91
C ALA A 73 -2.08 -2.75 -2.73
N PHE A 74 -1.52 -2.10 -1.71
CA PHE A 74 -2.20 -1.73 -0.46
C PHE A 74 -2.16 -0.21 -0.27
N GLU A 75 -3.26 0.36 0.21
CA GLU A 75 -3.30 1.74 0.70
C GLU A 75 -3.03 1.74 2.22
N LEU A 76 -2.23 2.69 2.67
CA LEU A 76 -2.04 3.01 4.07
C LEU A 76 -3.26 3.77 4.57
N VAL A 77 -4.24 3.01 5.03
CA VAL A 77 -5.42 3.57 5.69
C VAL A 77 -5.06 4.08 7.08
N SER A 78 -5.33 5.36 7.36
CA SER A 78 -5.37 5.87 8.73
C SER A 78 -6.64 5.35 9.41
N THR A 79 -6.63 4.10 9.87
CA THR A 79 -7.75 3.61 10.67
C THR A 79 -7.65 4.22 12.06
N ALA A 80 -8.63 5.05 12.45
CA ALA A 80 -9.14 4.90 13.82
C ALA A 80 -9.51 3.41 13.93
N PRO A 81 -9.04 2.69 14.96
CA PRO A 81 -9.09 1.24 14.94
C PRO A 81 -10.52 0.76 14.67
N ARG A 82 -10.70 -0.06 13.63
CA ARG A 82 -11.90 -0.88 13.51
C ARG A 82 -12.01 -1.62 14.85
N PRO A 83 -13.16 -1.57 15.57
CA PRO A 83 -13.30 -2.38 16.76
C PRO A 83 -12.95 -3.81 16.37
N ASN A 84 -11.96 -4.41 17.04
CA ASN A 84 -11.64 -5.81 16.83
C ASN A 84 -12.96 -6.59 16.84
N PRO A 85 -13.22 -7.48 15.87
CA PRO A 85 -14.31 -8.43 16.03
C PRO A 85 -14.09 -9.10 17.39
N PRO A 86 -15.04 -9.04 18.33
CA PRO A 86 -14.80 -9.55 19.67
C PRO A 86 -14.39 -11.02 19.55
N THR A 87 -13.21 -11.36 20.05
CA THR A 87 -12.64 -12.73 20.04
C THR A 87 -13.36 -13.66 21.02
N SER A 88 -14.60 -13.37 21.35
CA SER A 88 -15.49 -14.19 22.19
C SER A 88 -16.93 -13.90 21.79
N VAL A 89 -17.42 -14.60 20.76
CA VAL A 89 -18.87 -14.77 20.58
C VAL A 89 -19.27 -15.93 21.48
N HIS A 90 -19.64 -15.64 22.73
CA HIS A 90 -20.39 -16.61 23.52
C HIS A 90 -21.86 -16.48 23.09
N LEU A 91 -22.27 -17.28 22.12
CA LEU A 91 -23.68 -17.39 21.74
C LEU A 91 -24.41 -18.10 22.88
N VAL A 92 -24.97 -17.34 23.83
CA VAL A 92 -26.01 -17.88 24.72
C VAL A 92 -27.29 -17.94 23.88
N VAL A 93 -27.60 -19.12 23.36
CA VAL A 93 -28.97 -19.44 22.97
C VAL A 93 -29.70 -19.76 24.28
N HIS A 94 -30.73 -18.99 24.61
CA HIS A 94 -31.70 -19.38 25.64
C HIS A 94 -32.58 -20.51 25.11
#